data_AF-A0A9X0BFS4-F1
#
_entry.id   AF-A0A9X0BFS4-F1
#
_cell.length_a   1.000
_cell.length_b   1.000
_cell.length_c   1.000
_cell.angle_alpha   90.00
_cell.angle_beta   90.00
_cell.angle_gamma   90.00
#
_symmetry.space_group_name_H-M   'P 1'
#
loop_
_entity.id
_entity.type
_entity.pdbx_description
1 polymer ?
#
loop_
_entity_poly.entity_id
_entity_poly.type
_entity_poly.pdbx_seq_one_letter_code
_entity_poly.pdbx_strand_id
1 'polypeptide(L)'
;MDGSHNEPEAKVKHDQGRESAPPEHVNEPPVFPALQNHDQQLPPNGADGVAAEPFQPLAEELMRRYQDNPPLAHQASQIVKLYRRLYESYVARKTECQFLEKANEELRTANLYLYQERECLQSRYAKQEKELACFGQAFDNLGTGIGSILRSSEGGILESMLETADRTDEGAA
;
A
#
# COMPACT_ATOMS: atom_id res chain seq x y z
N MET A 1 -35.83 0.64 -38.61
CA MET A 1 -36.75 1.24 -37.62
C MET A 1 -35.88 1.61 -36.44
N ASP A 2 -35.58 2.90 -36.36
CA ASP A 2 -34.90 3.57 -35.26
C ASP A 2 -35.67 3.50 -33.94
N GLY A 3 -34.93 3.69 -32.86
CA GLY A 3 -35.45 4.20 -31.58
C GLY A 3 -35.20 3.24 -30.41
N SER A 4 -34.78 3.66 -29.22
CA SER A 4 -34.41 4.97 -28.70
C SER A 4 -33.61 4.75 -27.41
N HIS A 5 -32.71 5.68 -27.10
CA HIS A 5 -32.15 5.93 -25.77
C HIS A 5 -33.22 5.98 -24.67
N ASN A 6 -32.84 5.59 -23.44
CA ASN A 6 -33.19 6.33 -22.21
C ASN A 6 -32.33 5.86 -21.02
N GLU A 7 -31.54 6.79 -20.49
CA GLU A 7 -31.00 6.80 -19.12
C GLU A 7 -32.12 7.11 -18.11
N PRO A 8 -31.88 6.84 -16.81
CA PRO A 8 -32.39 7.71 -15.77
C PRO A 8 -31.28 8.31 -14.90
N GLU A 9 -31.16 9.63 -14.97
CA GLU A 9 -30.55 10.48 -13.94
C GLU A 9 -31.31 10.37 -12.61
N ALA A 10 -30.60 10.34 -11.48
CA ALA A 10 -31.18 10.67 -10.18
C ALA A 10 -30.15 11.33 -9.24
N LYS A 11 -30.12 12.67 -9.32
CA LYS A 11 -30.11 13.65 -8.21
C LYS A 11 -29.07 13.50 -7.09
N VAL A 12 -28.06 14.36 -7.22
CA VAL A 12 -27.29 15.00 -6.15
C VAL A 12 -28.21 15.58 -5.07
N LYS A 13 -27.96 15.24 -3.80
CA LYS A 13 -28.33 16.05 -2.64
C LYS A 13 -27.06 16.44 -1.89
N HIS A 14 -26.75 17.73 -1.95
CA HIS A 14 -25.90 18.40 -0.98
C HIS A 14 -26.68 18.51 0.34
N ASP A 15 -26.04 18.14 1.45
CA ASP A 15 -26.35 18.73 2.74
C ASP A 15 -25.04 19.10 3.42
N GLN A 16 -25.02 20.31 3.97
CA GLN A 16 -23.84 21.03 4.41
C GLN A 16 -24.18 21.62 5.77
N GLY A 17 -23.51 21.17 6.83
CA GLY A 17 -23.54 21.89 8.09
C GLY A 17 -23.10 21.11 9.34
N ARG A 18 -21.93 21.52 9.86
CA ARG A 18 -21.45 21.43 11.27
C ARG A 18 -21.23 20.01 11.82
N GLU A 19 -20.13 19.68 12.48
CA GLU A 19 -19.27 20.46 13.37
C GLU A 19 -17.86 19.86 13.32
N SER A 20 -16.86 20.72 13.14
CA SER A 20 -15.45 20.35 13.18
C SER A 20 -15.02 20.04 14.61
N ALA A 21 -14.71 18.79 14.88
CA ALA A 21 -13.76 18.43 15.95
C ALA A 21 -12.51 17.86 15.26
N PRO A 22 -11.30 18.37 15.54
CA PRO A 22 -10.09 17.83 14.97
C PRO A 22 -9.80 16.48 15.63
N PRO A 23 -9.50 15.40 14.90
CA PRO A 23 -8.87 14.26 15.52
C PRO A 23 -7.42 14.65 15.84
N GLU A 24 -7.15 14.98 17.09
CA GLU A 24 -5.82 14.79 17.68
C GLU A 24 -5.52 13.29 17.57
N HIS A 25 -4.79 12.88 16.53
CA HIS A 25 -4.16 11.58 16.53
C HIS A 25 -2.77 11.70 15.94
N VAL A 26 -1.84 11.90 16.87
CA VAL A 26 -0.47 11.37 16.92
C VAL A 26 0.17 11.10 15.55
N ASN A 27 1.16 11.93 15.21
CA ASN A 27 2.23 11.60 14.27
C ASN A 27 3.04 10.43 14.82
N GLU A 28 2.48 9.23 14.82
CA GLU A 28 3.25 8.00 15.03
C GLU A 28 3.29 7.24 13.71
N PRO A 29 4.48 7.04 13.11
CA PRO A 29 4.60 6.13 11.99
C PRO A 29 4.10 4.75 12.43
N PRO A 30 3.41 4.00 11.56
CA PRO A 30 3.02 2.64 11.91
C PRO A 30 4.28 1.86 12.29
N VAL A 31 4.36 1.45 13.55
CA VAL A 31 5.40 0.54 14.02
C VAL A 31 5.14 -0.79 13.31
N PHE A 32 5.88 -1.02 12.24
CA PHE A 32 5.95 -2.35 11.64
C PHE A 32 6.46 -3.29 12.73
N PRO A 33 5.78 -4.40 13.04
CA PRO A 33 6.41 -5.43 13.84
C PRO A 33 7.70 -5.82 13.12
N ALA A 34 8.84 -5.62 13.80
CA ALA A 34 10.14 -5.98 13.28
C ALA A 34 10.06 -7.40 12.71
N LEU A 35 10.48 -7.57 11.46
CA LEU A 35 10.61 -8.87 10.83
C LEU A 35 11.51 -9.71 11.74
N GLN A 36 10.91 -10.50 12.63
CA GLN A 36 11.65 -11.40 13.49
C GLN A 36 12.33 -12.38 12.55
N ASN A 37 13.67 -12.36 12.56
CA ASN A 37 14.49 -13.36 11.91
C ASN A 37 14.04 -14.73 12.42
N HIS A 38 13.22 -15.42 11.64
CA HIS A 38 12.94 -16.83 11.84
C HIS A 38 14.11 -17.59 11.24
N ASP A 39 15.20 -17.62 12.00
CA ASP A 39 16.19 -18.68 11.87
C ASP A 39 15.45 -20.02 11.99
N GLN A 40 15.41 -20.75 10.86
CA GLN A 40 15.21 -22.20 10.77
C GLN A 40 14.12 -22.77 11.69
N GLN A 41 12.87 -22.37 11.52
CA GLN A 41 11.78 -23.20 11.99
C GLN A 41 11.51 -24.26 10.91
N LEU A 42 12.12 -25.43 11.07
CA LEU A 42 11.60 -26.67 10.45
C LEU A 42 10.08 -26.66 10.62
N PRO A 43 9.30 -27.07 9.61
CA PRO A 43 7.85 -27.10 9.74
C PRO A 43 7.51 -27.90 11.00
N PRO A 44 6.57 -27.41 11.86
CA PRO A 44 6.11 -28.22 12.96
C PRO A 44 5.60 -29.50 12.32
N ASN A 45 6.30 -30.60 12.58
CA ASN A 45 5.73 -31.92 12.39
C ASN A 45 4.36 -31.82 13.03
N GLY A 46 3.30 -31.96 12.21
CA GLY A 46 1.92 -31.93 12.65
C GLY A 46 1.74 -33.05 13.67
N ALA A 47 2.04 -32.74 14.92
CA ALA A 47 1.81 -33.56 16.07
C ALA A 47 0.40 -33.20 16.52
N ASP A 48 -0.58 -33.83 15.90
CA ASP A 48 -1.86 -34.14 16.51
C ASP A 48 -2.47 -35.32 15.75
N GLY A 49 -2.30 -36.50 16.34
CA GLY A 49 -2.67 -37.77 15.78
C GLY A 49 -1.41 -38.58 15.49
N VAL A 50 -1.21 -39.65 16.28
CA VAL A 50 -0.39 -40.78 15.89
C VAL A 50 -0.90 -41.22 14.52
N ALA A 51 -0.30 -40.68 13.45
CA ALA A 51 -0.70 -40.99 12.09
C ALA A 51 -0.33 -42.45 11.91
N ALA A 52 -1.33 -43.32 12.00
CA ALA A 52 -1.16 -44.73 11.68
C ALA A 52 -0.40 -44.79 10.36
N GLU A 53 0.70 -45.54 10.34
CA GLU A 53 1.58 -45.59 9.19
C GLU A 53 0.73 -46.00 7.96
N PRO A 54 0.62 -45.14 6.92
CA PRO A 54 -0.47 -45.20 5.94
C PRO A 54 -0.48 -46.48 5.08
N PHE A 55 0.58 -47.27 5.18
CA PHE A 55 0.75 -48.53 4.46
C PHE A 55 0.91 -49.74 5.37
N GLN A 56 0.82 -49.58 6.69
CA GLN A 56 0.99 -50.69 7.64
C GLN A 56 -0.05 -51.80 7.44
N PRO A 57 -1.37 -51.51 7.27
CA PRO A 57 -2.36 -52.56 7.00
C PRO A 57 -2.09 -53.32 5.69
N LEU A 58 -1.62 -52.60 4.66
CA LEU A 58 -1.26 -53.20 3.38
C LEU A 58 -0.01 -54.07 3.49
N ALA A 59 1.00 -53.62 4.25
CA ALA A 59 2.21 -54.39 4.53
C ALA A 59 1.87 -55.69 5.25
N GLU A 60 1.02 -55.63 6.27
CA GLU A 60 0.57 -56.79 7.04
C GLU A 60 -0.22 -57.78 6.19
N GLU A 61 -1.13 -57.30 5.33
CA GLU A 61 -1.90 -58.16 4.43
C GLU A 61 -0.99 -58.85 3.38
N LEU A 62 -0.03 -58.11 2.81
CA LEU A 62 0.92 -58.68 1.84
C LEU A 62 1.86 -59.71 2.48
N MET A 63 2.31 -59.47 3.71
CA MET A 63 3.11 -60.43 4.47
C MET A 63 2.31 -61.70 4.79
N ARG A 64 1.04 -61.56 5.15
CA ARG A 64 0.14 -62.70 5.38
C ARG A 64 -0.10 -63.50 4.11
N ARG A 65 -0.35 -62.84 2.98
CA ARG A 65 -0.62 -63.50 1.69
C ARG A 65 0.56 -64.28 1.12
N TYR A 66 1.77 -63.78 1.33
CA TYR A 66 2.98 -64.37 0.75
C TYR A 66 3.85 -65.08 1.79
N GLN A 67 3.26 -65.45 2.93
CA GLN A 67 3.96 -66.10 4.04
C GLN A 67 4.72 -67.36 3.58
N ASP A 68 4.15 -68.13 2.66
CA ASP A 68 4.74 -69.37 2.14
C ASP A 68 5.65 -69.14 0.91
N ASN A 69 5.77 -67.90 0.43
CA ASN A 69 6.55 -67.55 -0.75
C ASN A 69 7.51 -66.37 -0.45
N PRO A 70 8.68 -66.65 0.16
CA PRO A 70 9.65 -65.62 0.58
C PRO A 70 10.09 -64.64 -0.53
N PRO A 71 10.32 -65.07 -1.79
CA PRO A 71 10.69 -64.15 -2.87
C PRO A 71 9.60 -63.11 -3.16
N LEU A 72 8.33 -63.53 -3.10
CA LEU A 72 7.19 -62.68 -3.40
C LEU A 72 6.87 -61.74 -2.23
N ALA A 73 7.02 -62.22 -0.99
CA ALA A 73 6.95 -61.39 0.21
C ALA A 73 8.02 -60.28 0.19
N HIS A 74 9.25 -60.61 -0.25
CA HIS A 74 10.31 -59.62 -0.40
C HIS A 74 9.93 -58.54 -1.42
N GLN A 75 9.49 -58.93 -2.62
CA GLN A 75 9.07 -57.99 -3.66
C GLN A 75 7.92 -57.10 -3.19
N ALA A 76 6.91 -57.67 -2.53
CA ALA A 76 5.79 -56.92 -1.96
C ALA A 76 6.27 -55.89 -0.91
N SER A 77 7.20 -56.28 -0.05
CA SER A 77 7.79 -55.36 0.95
C SER A 77 8.56 -54.19 0.29
N GLN A 78 9.28 -54.44 -0.80
CA GLN A 78 10.01 -53.40 -1.53
C GLN A 78 9.05 -52.41 -2.18
N ILE A 79 7.96 -52.91 -2.77
CA ILE A 79 6.91 -52.06 -3.36
C ILE A 79 6.29 -51.16 -2.29
N VAL A 80 5.91 -51.73 -1.14
CA VAL A 80 5.34 -50.94 -0.03
C VAL A 80 6.31 -49.87 0.47
N LYS A 81 7.61 -50.20 0.59
CA LYS A 81 8.66 -49.23 0.97
C LYS A 81 8.78 -48.08 -0.04
N LEU A 82 8.74 -48.38 -1.34
CA LEU A 82 8.80 -47.36 -2.39
C LEU A 82 7.58 -46.44 -2.35
N TYR A 83 6.38 -46.99 -2.23
CA TYR A 83 5.15 -46.19 -2.12
C TYR A 83 5.12 -45.34 -0.87
N ARG A 84 5.60 -45.87 0.26
CA ARG A 84 5.74 -45.11 1.50
C ARG A 84 6.62 -43.89 1.30
N ARG A 85 7.82 -44.06 0.73
CA ARG A 85 8.74 -42.95 0.47
C ARG A 85 8.15 -41.91 -0.48
N LEU A 86 7.40 -42.36 -1.51
CA LEU A 86 6.71 -41.46 -2.43
C LEU A 86 5.62 -40.65 -1.71
N TYR A 87 4.84 -41.29 -0.85
CA TYR A 87 3.80 -40.64 -0.05
C TYR A 87 4.39 -39.61 0.92
N GLU A 88 5.45 -39.98 1.65
CA GLU A 88 6.16 -39.05 2.55
C GLU A 88 6.65 -37.81 1.79
N SER A 89 7.27 -38.00 0.61
CA SER A 89 7.69 -36.90 -0.26
C SER A 89 6.50 -36.05 -0.75
N TYR A 90 5.39 -36.70 -1.11
CA TYR A 90 4.18 -35.99 -1.51
C TYR A 90 3.60 -35.14 -0.37
N VAL A 91 3.50 -35.69 0.84
CA VAL A 91 2.97 -34.97 2.02
C VAL A 91 3.88 -33.79 2.37
N ALA A 92 5.20 -34.01 2.43
CA ALA A 92 6.16 -32.94 2.71
C ALA A 92 6.05 -31.78 1.71
N ARG A 93 6.00 -32.10 0.41
CA ARG A 93 5.82 -31.10 -0.64
C ARG A 93 4.44 -30.43 -0.54
N LYS A 94 3.38 -31.17 -0.22
CA LYS A 94 2.03 -30.59 -0.06
C LYS A 94 1.99 -29.59 1.08
N THR A 95 2.59 -29.90 2.23
CA THR A 95 2.67 -28.98 3.37
C THR A 95 3.50 -27.74 3.04
N GLU A 96 4.60 -27.90 2.30
CA GLU A 96 5.41 -26.78 1.82
C GLU A 96 4.63 -25.88 0.86
N CYS A 97 3.90 -26.46 -0.11
CA CYS A 97 3.04 -25.71 -1.01
C CYS A 97 1.96 -24.92 -0.24
N GLN A 98 1.31 -25.52 0.76
CA GLN A 98 0.31 -24.85 1.58
C GLN A 98 0.91 -23.68 2.38
N PHE A 99 2.11 -23.87 2.94
CA PHE A 99 2.83 -22.81 3.63
C PHE A 99 3.15 -21.65 2.70
N LEU A 100 3.69 -21.94 1.51
CA LEU A 100 4.04 -20.93 0.51
C LEU A 100 2.80 -20.20 -0.02
N GLU A 101 1.69 -20.90 -0.21
CA GLU A 101 0.43 -20.30 -0.65
C GLU A 101 -0.08 -19.28 0.38
N LYS A 102 -0.10 -19.66 1.66
CA LYS A 102 -0.46 -18.76 2.76
C LYS A 102 0.46 -17.53 2.84
N ALA A 103 1.78 -17.74 2.78
CA ALA A 103 2.75 -16.64 2.81
C ALA A 103 2.57 -15.70 1.60
N ASN A 104 2.21 -16.23 0.44
CA ASN A 104 1.93 -15.42 -0.76
C ASN A 104 0.66 -14.58 -0.60
N GLU A 105 -0.40 -15.14 -0.02
CA GLU A 105 -1.64 -14.41 0.29
C GLU A 105 -1.40 -13.26 1.27
N GLU A 106 -0.61 -13.51 2.33
CA GLU A 106 -0.19 -12.46 3.28
C GLU A 106 0.59 -11.36 2.56
N LEU A 107 1.53 -11.72 1.69
CA LEU A 107 2.32 -10.76 0.92
C LEU A 107 1.45 -9.93 -0.05
N ARG A 108 0.50 -10.56 -0.75
CA ARG A 108 -0.44 -9.85 -1.64
C ARG A 108 -1.28 -8.85 -0.86
N THR A 109 -1.76 -9.24 0.31
CA THR A 109 -2.57 -8.38 1.18
C THR A 109 -1.76 -7.18 1.66
N ALA A 110 -0.53 -7.40 2.12
CA ALA A 110 0.38 -6.32 2.51
C ALA A 110 0.73 -5.40 1.34
N ASN A 111 0.97 -5.95 0.15
CA ASN A 111 1.26 -5.18 -1.05
C ASN A 111 0.09 -4.27 -1.46
N LEU A 112 -1.15 -4.79 -1.38
CA LEU A 112 -2.35 -4.02 -1.64
C LEU A 112 -2.49 -2.83 -0.67
N TYR A 113 -2.23 -3.05 0.61
CA TYR A 113 -2.26 -1.99 1.62
C TYR A 113 -1.21 -0.91 1.31
N LEU A 114 0.04 -1.31 1.04
CA LEU A 114 1.10 -0.37 0.69
C LEU A 114 0.80 0.42 -0.59
N TYR A 115 0.16 -0.22 -1.57
CA TYR A 115 -0.27 0.46 -2.79
C TYR A 115 -1.31 1.55 -2.47
N GLN A 116 -2.33 1.24 -1.67
CA GLN A 116 -3.35 2.21 -1.27
C GLN A 116 -2.75 3.37 -0.48
N GLU A 117 -1.84 3.08 0.44
CA GLU A 117 -1.15 4.10 1.22
C GLU A 117 -0.32 5.01 0.31
N ARG A 118 0.42 4.44 -0.64
CA ARG A 118 1.18 5.21 -1.64
C ARG A 118 0.28 6.17 -2.43
N GLU A 119 -0.87 5.70 -2.93
CA GLU A 119 -1.81 6.55 -3.67
C GLU A 119 -2.36 7.69 -2.80
N CYS A 120 -2.67 7.40 -1.53
CA CYS A 120 -3.10 8.42 -0.56
C CYS A 120 -2.02 9.49 -0.35
N LEU A 121 -0.77 9.07 -0.08
CA LEU A 121 0.34 10.00 0.06
C LEU A 121 0.56 10.82 -1.20
N GLN A 122 0.55 10.19 -2.38
CA GLN A 122 0.76 10.90 -3.65
C GLN A 122 -0.30 11.98 -3.87
N SER A 123 -1.57 11.70 -3.55
CA SER A 123 -2.64 12.69 -3.62
C SER A 123 -2.42 13.86 -2.65
N ARG A 124 -1.98 13.58 -1.41
CA ARG A 124 -1.63 14.61 -0.44
C ARG A 124 -0.47 15.49 -0.91
N TYR A 125 0.58 14.89 -1.45
CA TYR A 125 1.73 15.62 -2.00
C TYR A 125 1.30 16.54 -3.15
N ALA A 126 0.51 16.04 -4.10
CA ALA A 126 0.01 16.85 -5.21
C ALA A 126 -0.85 18.04 -4.73
N LYS A 127 -1.61 17.88 -3.64
CA LYS A 127 -2.36 18.97 -3.03
C LYS A 127 -1.44 20.02 -2.41
N GLN A 128 -0.44 19.60 -1.65
CA GLN A 128 0.53 20.50 -1.03
C GLN A 128 1.34 21.27 -2.07
N GLU A 129 1.71 20.61 -3.17
CA GLU A 129 2.43 21.25 -4.27
C GLU A 129 1.60 22.39 -4.92
N LYS A 130 0.30 22.16 -5.12
CA LYS A 130 -0.63 23.20 -5.61
C LYS A 130 -0.76 24.37 -4.63
N GLU A 131 -0.82 24.07 -3.34
CA GLU A 131 -0.93 25.09 -2.29
C GLU A 131 0.35 25.95 -2.22
N LEU A 132 1.52 25.32 -2.28
CA LEU A 132 2.81 26.02 -2.37
C LEU A 132 2.91 26.90 -3.61
N ALA A 133 2.44 26.42 -4.76
CA ALA A 133 2.40 27.23 -5.98
C ALA A 133 1.49 28.46 -5.82
N CYS A 134 0.34 28.32 -5.15
CA CYS A 134 -0.54 29.45 -4.84
C CYS A 134 0.15 30.48 -3.92
N PHE A 135 0.87 30.03 -2.89
CA PHE A 135 1.63 30.95 -2.05
C PHE A 135 2.74 31.66 -2.81
N GLY A 136 3.48 30.95 -3.67
CA GLY A 136 4.48 31.56 -4.56
C GLY A 136 3.88 32.70 -5.38
N GLN A 137 2.75 32.44 -6.04
CA GLN A 137 2.05 33.46 -6.83
C GLN A 137 1.56 34.64 -5.97
N ALA A 138 1.06 34.39 -4.75
CA ALA A 138 0.66 35.45 -3.85
C ALA A 138 1.84 36.35 -3.43
N PHE A 139 3.01 35.76 -3.18
CA PHE A 139 4.23 36.51 -2.88
C PHE A 139 4.73 37.32 -4.07
N ASP A 140 4.70 36.75 -5.28
CA ASP A 140 5.08 37.48 -6.50
C ASP A 140 4.17 38.69 -6.74
N ASN A 141 2.86 38.50 -6.54
CA ASN A 141 1.86 39.58 -6.64
C ASN A 141 2.11 40.66 -5.58
N LEU A 142 2.38 40.26 -4.33
CA LEU A 142 2.69 41.20 -3.26
C LEU A 142 3.97 41.99 -3.55
N GLY A 143 5.03 41.32 -3.99
CA GLY A 143 6.29 41.96 -4.37
C GLY A 143 6.11 42.94 -5.53
N THR A 144 5.35 42.56 -6.54
CA THR A 144 4.99 43.45 -7.66
C THR A 144 4.17 44.65 -7.19
N GLY A 145 3.18 44.42 -6.32
CA GLY A 145 2.36 45.47 -5.71
C GLY A 145 3.20 46.49 -4.94
N ILE A 146 4.07 46.03 -4.03
CA ILE A 146 4.98 46.90 -3.26
C ILE A 146 5.91 47.66 -4.21
N GLY A 147 6.50 46.99 -5.19
CA GLY A 147 7.38 47.61 -6.18
C GLY A 147 6.70 48.71 -6.99
N SER A 148 5.41 48.53 -7.32
CA SER A 148 4.61 49.55 -8.01
C SER A 148 4.37 50.78 -7.14
N ILE A 149 4.01 50.59 -5.86
CA ILE A 149 3.75 51.67 -4.91
C ILE A 149 5.02 52.51 -4.69
N LEU A 150 6.16 51.85 -4.49
CA LEU A 150 7.44 52.53 -4.28
C LEU A 150 7.80 53.39 -5.49
N ARG A 151 7.68 52.84 -6.70
CA ARG A 151 7.95 53.57 -7.95
C ARG A 151 7.01 54.76 -8.16
N SER A 152 5.72 54.59 -7.85
CA SER A 152 4.74 55.68 -7.93
C SER A 152 5.02 56.78 -6.90
N SER A 153 5.55 56.43 -5.72
CA SER A 153 5.89 57.41 -4.68
C SER A 153 7.16 58.23 -5.00
N GLU A 154 8.15 57.63 -5.66
CA GLU A 154 9.35 58.34 -6.13
C GLU A 154 9.03 59.39 -7.21
N GLY A 155 8.07 59.08 -8.10
CA GLY A 155 7.57 60.03 -9.09
C GLY A 155 6.83 61.22 -8.46
N GLY A 156 5.98 60.98 -7.46
CA GLY A 156 5.23 62.04 -6.78
C GLY A 156 6.09 62.99 -5.94
N ILE A 157 7.20 62.50 -5.36
CA ILE A 157 8.14 63.35 -4.62
C ILE A 157 8.87 64.29 -5.59
N LEU A 158 9.37 63.78 -6.72
CA LEU A 158 10.06 64.60 -7.73
C LEU A 158 9.15 65.64 -8.38
N GLU A 159 7.89 65.31 -8.64
CA GLU A 159 6.92 66.23 -9.25
C GLU A 159 6.51 67.35 -8.27
N SER A 160 6.33 67.02 -6.98
CA SER A 160 6.10 68.03 -5.93
C SER A 160 7.29 68.96 -5.73
N MET A 161 8.53 68.46 -5.83
CA MET A 161 9.72 69.29 -5.72
C MET A 161 9.88 70.24 -6.92
N LEU A 162 9.56 69.78 -8.14
CA LEU A 162 9.60 70.61 -9.35
C LEU A 162 8.53 71.72 -9.30
N GLU A 163 7.32 71.41 -8.85
CA GLU A 163 6.23 72.39 -8.75
C GLU A 163 6.47 73.43 -7.63
N THR A 164 7.16 73.07 -6.56
CA THR A 164 7.57 74.05 -5.53
C THR A 164 8.70 74.98 -5.98
N ALA A 165 9.54 74.57 -6.93
CA ALA A 165 10.60 75.42 -7.48
C ALA A 165 10.06 76.48 -8.45
N ASP A 166 9.01 76.14 -9.21
CA ASP A 166 8.38 77.04 -10.19
C ASP A 166 7.57 78.17 -9.51
N ARG A 167 6.99 77.90 -8.33
CA ARG A 167 6.22 78.91 -7.56
C ARG A 167 7.08 79.88 -6.75
N THR A 168 8.39 79.64 -6.63
CA THR A 168 9.29 80.55 -5.91
C THR A 168 9.89 81.66 -6.77
N ASP A 169 9.67 81.66 -8.09
CA ASP A 169 10.25 82.65 -9.01
C ASP A 169 9.26 83.77 -9.45
N GLU A 170 7.95 83.62 -9.21
CA GLU A 170 6.93 84.64 -9.56
C GLU A 170 6.72 85.74 -8.50
N GLY A 171 7.54 85.80 -7.44
CA GLY A 171 7.36 86.72 -6.31
C GLY A 171 8.32 87.92 -6.25
N ALA A 172 9.22 88.09 -7.22
CA ALA A 172 10.25 89.15 -7.20
C ALA A 172 10.22 90.01 -8.47
N ALA A 173 9.24 90.92 -8.56
CA ALA A 173 9.24 92.04 -9.50
C ALA A 173 8.80 93.33 -8.78
#